data_AF-A0A370UB98-F1
#
_entry.id   AF-A0A370UB98-F1
#
_cell.length_a   1.000
_cell.length_b   1.000
_cell.length_c   1.000
_cell.angle_alpha   90.00
_cell.angle_beta   90.00
_cell.angle_gamma   90.00
#
_symmetry.space_group_name_H-M   'P 1'
#
loop_
_entity.id
_entity.type
_entity.pdbx_description
1 polymer ?
#
loop_
_entity_poly.entity_id
_entity_poly.type
_entity_poly.pdbx_seq_one_letter_code
_entity_poly.pdbx_strand_id
1 'polypeptide(L)' 'MLKHYQLVCKNKESKIVKIEVNAPDSLLGEPLKAYLIGAANFYGLSYIEHSVLEPAAVTEPS' A
#
# COMPACT_ATOMS: atom_id res chain seq x y z
N MET A 1 -15.69 5.69 -4.32
CA MET A 1 -14.61 6.58 -3.82
C MET A 1 -13.31 5.77 -3.83
N LEU A 2 -12.22 6.32 -4.37
CA LEU A 2 -10.90 5.69 -4.34
C LEU A 2 -10.18 6.12 -3.06
N LYS A 3 -9.53 5.18 -2.37
CA LYS A 3 -8.63 5.48 -1.26
C LYS A 3 -7.19 5.16 -1.66
N HIS A 4 -6.25 5.90 -1.07
CA HIS A 4 -4.82 5.73 -1.27
C HIS A 4 -4.27 4.75 -0.25
N TYR A 5 -3.42 3.82 -0.68
CA TYR A 5 -2.85 2.78 0.18
C TYR A 5 -1.35 2.80 0.07
N GLN A 6 -0.69 2.54 1.19
CA GLN A 6 0.74 2.36 1.24
C GLN A 6 1.08 1.01 1.90
N LEU A 7 1.83 0.19 1.17
CA LEU A 7 2.45 -1.02 1.67
C LEU A 7 3.93 -0.74 1.94
N VAL A 8 4.41 -1.08 3.13
CA VAL A 8 5.82 -0.99 3.47
C VAL A 8 6.43 -2.38 3.45
N CYS A 9 7.40 -2.58 2.57
CA CYS A 9 8.09 -3.84 2.34
C CYS A 9 9.61 -3.69 2.52
N LYS A 10 10.30 -4.81 2.65
CA LYS A 10 11.77 -4.91 2.60
C LYS A 10 12.16 -5.71 1.37
N ASN A 11 13.10 -5.21 0.58
CA ASN A 11 13.67 -5.99 -0.52
C ASN A 11 14.72 -6.99 0.01
N LYS A 12 15.28 -7.82 -0.89
CA LYS A 12 16.33 -8.79 -0.56
C LYS A 12 17.62 -8.15 0.01
N GLU A 13 17.84 -6.87 -0.23
CA GLU A 13 18.96 -6.09 0.33
C GLU A 13 18.62 -5.45 1.69
N SER A 14 17.49 -5.82 2.31
CA SER A 14 16.96 -5.21 3.54
C SER A 14 16.64 -3.71 3.43
N LYS A 15 16.55 -3.16 2.22
CA LYS A 15 16.12 -1.79 1.97
C LYS A 15 14.59 -1.71 2.04
N ILE A 16 14.10 -0.66 2.68
CA ILE A 16 12.66 -0.39 2.75
C ILE A 16 12.17 0.12 1.40
N VAL A 17 11.10 -0.51 0.90
CA VAL A 17 10.39 -0.16 -0.32
C VAL A 17 8.95 0.17 0.06
N LYS A 18 8.45 1.31 -0.41
CA LYS A 18 7.07 1.73 -0.22
C LYS A 18 6.32 1.55 -1.54
N ILE A 19 5.20 0.84 -1.50
CA ILE A 19 4.34 0.60 -2.66
C ILE A 19 3.04 1.36 -2.42
N GLU A 20 2.72 2.27 -3.32
CA GLU A 20 1.52 3.10 -3.23
C GLU A 20 0.53 2.69 -4.31
N VAL A 21 -0.72 2.49 -3.93
CA VAL A 21 -1.78 1.99 -4.81
C VAL A 21 -3.08 2.72 -4.49
N ASN A 22 -3.83 3.06 -5.53
CA ASN A 22 -5.19 3.55 -5.43
C ASN A 22 -6.15 2.39 -5.65
N ALA A 23 -7.02 2.11 -4.68
CA ALA A 23 -8.05 1.08 -4.82
C ALA A 23 -9.42 1.58 -4.33
N PRO A 24 -10.51 1.08 -4.91
CA PRO A 24 -11.86 1.42 -4.47
C PRO A 24 -12.12 0.91 -3.05
N ASP A 25 -12.95 1.64 -2.30
CA ASP A 25 -13.33 1.31 -0.93
C ASP A 25 -13.88 -0.13 -0.79
N SER A 26 -14.55 -0.66 -1.82
CA SER A 26 -15.06 -2.05 -1.82
C SER A 26 -13.97 -3.14 -1.81
N LEU A 27 -12.73 -2.79 -2.17
CA LEU A 27 -11.58 -3.70 -2.08
C LEU A 27 -10.80 -3.53 -0.76
N LEU A 28 -11.23 -2.63 0.13
CA LEU A 28 -10.58 -2.40 1.43
C LEU A 28 -10.55 -3.64 2.31
N GLY A 29 -9.43 -3.80 3.01
CA GLY A 29 -9.28 -4.77 4.09
C GLY A 29 -8.44 -5.97 3.69
N GLU A 30 -8.92 -7.17 4.01
CA GLU A 30 -8.22 -8.43 3.78
C GLU A 30 -7.90 -8.74 2.30
N PRO A 31 -8.81 -8.53 1.32
CA PRO A 31 -8.53 -8.95 -0.06
C PRO A 31 -7.43 -8.10 -0.72
N LEU A 32 -7.42 -6.78 -0.50
CA LEU A 32 -6.34 -5.92 -0.99
C LEU A 32 -5.02 -6.22 -0.26
N LYS A 33 -5.06 -6.47 1.06
CA LYS A 33 -3.86 -6.86 1.81
C LYS A 33 -3.27 -8.16 1.27
N ALA A 34 -4.08 -9.18 1.03
CA ALA A 34 -3.63 -10.45 0.46
C ALA A 34 -3.05 -10.29 -0.95
N TYR A 35 -3.70 -9.48 -1.80
CA TYR A 35 -3.21 -9.16 -3.14
C TYR A 35 -1.84 -8.48 -3.10
N LEU A 36 -1.68 -7.47 -2.24
CA LEU A 36 -0.44 -6.71 -2.11
C LEU A 36 0.69 -7.54 -1.48
N ILE A 37 0.39 -8.41 -0.51
CA ILE A 37 1.36 -9.37 0.04
C ILE A 37 1.77 -10.40 -1.02
N GLY A 38 0.82 -10.89 -1.83
CA GLY A 38 1.10 -11.79 -2.95
C GLY A 38 2.01 -11.15 -3.99
N ALA A 39 1.71 -9.91 -4.38
CA ALA A 39 2.56 -9.13 -5.28
C ALA A 39 3.95 -8.90 -4.68
N ALA A 40 4.04 -8.48 -3.41
CA ALA A 40 5.32 -8.29 -2.72
C ALA A 40 6.16 -9.57 -2.75
N ASN A 41 5.59 -10.73 -2.41
CA ASN A 41 6.28 -12.02 -2.49
C ASN A 41 6.74 -12.37 -3.90
N PHE A 42 5.91 -12.11 -4.92
CA PHE A 42 6.27 -12.32 -6.32
C PHE A 42 7.52 -11.52 -6.73
N TYR A 43 7.61 -10.27 -6.28
CA TYR A 43 8.80 -9.42 -6.49
C TYR A 43 9.96 -9.72 -5.53
N GLY A 44 9.84 -10.74 -4.67
CA GLY A 44 10.86 -11.10 -3.69
C GLY A 44 11.01 -10.08 -2.56
N LEU A 45 9.93 -9.34 -2.27
CA LEU A 45 9.84 -8.39 -1.17
C LEU A 45 9.22 -9.08 0.05
N SER A 46 9.83 -8.88 1.21
CA SER A 46 9.28 -9.29 2.50
C SER A 46 8.34 -8.22 3.03
N TYR A 47 7.08 -8.59 3.28
CA TYR A 47 6.09 -7.70 3.87
C TYR A 47 6.49 -7.28 5.30
N ILE A 48 6.35 -6.00 5.62
CA ILE A 48 6.64 -5.46 6.97
C ILE A 48 5.34 -4.95 7.60
N GLU A 49 4.67 -4.01 6.93
CA GLU A 49 3.55 -3.29 7.53
C GLU A 49 2.59 -2.77 6.44
N HIS A 50 1.32 -2.60 6.80
CA HIS A 50 0.30 -1.98 5.97
C HIS A 50 -0.23 -0.70 6.64
N SER A 51 -0.32 0.39 5.88
CA SER A 51 -0.95 1.63 6.33
C SER A 51 -1.92 2.15 5.27
N VAL A 52 -3.15 2.45 5.68
CA VAL A 52 -4.10 3.18 4.84
C VAL A 52 -3.75 4.65 4.99
N LEU A 53 -3.25 5.27 3.92
CA LEU A 53 -3.08 6.71 3.91
C LEU A 53 -4.45 7.29 3.59
N GLU A 54 -5.10 7.92 4.56
CA GLU A 54 -6.19 8.82 4.21
C GLU A 54 -5.65 9.80 3.16
N PRO A 55 -6.39 10.04 2.06
CA PRO A 55 -5.95 10.99 1.06
C PRO A 55 -5.64 12.29 1.80
N ALA A 56 -4.41 12.79 1.64
CA ALA A 56 -4.04 14.08 2.19
C ALA A 56 -5.13 15.06 1.75
N ALA A 57 -5.89 15.60 2.70
CA ALA A 57 -6.90 16.60 2.42
C ALA A 57 -6.18 17.66 1.60
N VAL A 58 -6.57 17.80 0.33
CA VAL A 58 -6.04 18.85 -0.53
C VAL A 58 -6.50 20.13 0.14
N THR A 59 -5.63 20.76 0.93
CA THR A 59 -5.86 22.12 1.38
C THR A 59 -5.81 22.95 0.12
N GLU A 60 -6.98 23.27 -0.42
CA GLU A 60 -7.17 24.22 -1.52
C GLU A 60 -6.37 25.50 -1.20
N PRO A 61 -5.47 25.98 -2.08
CA PRO A 61 -4.89 27.30 -1.90
C PRO A 61 -5.99 28.34 -2.11
N SER A 62 -6.30 29.08 -1.04
CA SER A 62 -7.19 30.25 -1.03
C SER A 62 -6.75 31.35 -1.97
#